data_AF-A0A672Q4Z1-F1
#
_entry.id   AF-A0A672Q4Z1-F1
#
_cell.length_a   1.000
_cell.length_b   1.000
_cell.length_c   1.000
_cell.angle_alpha   90.00
_cell.angle_beta   90.00
_cell.angle_gamma   90.00
#
_symmetry.space_group_name_H-M   'P 1'
#
loop_
_entity.id
_entity.type
_entity.pdbx_description
1 polymer ?
#
loop_
_entity_poly.entity_id
_entity_poly.type
_entity_poly.pdbx_seq_one_letter_code
_entity_poly.pdbx_strand_id
1 'polypeptide(L)'
;MSHSKTDSGKRPVKIRPPSPKTTPRPTAGRSLSCEPPTKSIIQRRTQSLPSPSERRRLSHRASVRFVDSLGLDLESVKVFKSGEDPFVPEHVLFRLLTSAELASSKGMEISLPYLKPMFSVQPGDCSNFTERLRCQQVCLERVLCYEPGIIGIVQVVNLAFEKEVSVRYSFTNWKSCSETKAYWVASKSISNGPCCDTFRFHLPVPPYILHPGAVLEFAICYKVMGMQFWDNNGGQNYKLTCQSYNLPVPKECEDSVIHFI
;
A
#
# COMPACT_ATOMS: atom_id res chain seq x y z
N MET A 1 26.85 -17.28 -58.48
CA MET A 1 26.45 -18.03 -59.69
C MET A 1 25.49 -19.14 -59.27
N SER A 2 24.38 -19.26 -60.00
CA SER A 2 23.52 -20.45 -60.20
C SER A 2 22.97 -21.16 -58.95
N HIS A 3 21.65 -21.10 -58.68
CA HIS A 3 20.60 -21.98 -59.24
C HIS A 3 20.95 -23.47 -59.05
N SER A 4 20.09 -24.38 -58.58
CA SER A 4 18.64 -24.41 -58.38
C SER A 4 18.26 -25.83 -57.95
N LYS A 5 17.11 -25.96 -57.25
CA LYS A 5 16.03 -26.99 -57.38
C LYS A 5 16.43 -28.45 -57.66
N THR A 6 15.83 -29.45 -57.01
CA THR A 6 14.43 -29.91 -57.25
C THR A 6 14.10 -30.95 -56.17
N ASP A 7 13.11 -30.74 -55.30
CA ASP A 7 11.70 -31.15 -55.44
C ASP A 7 11.41 -32.42 -56.26
N SER A 8 10.92 -33.46 -55.59
CA SER A 8 9.92 -34.37 -56.17
C SER A 8 9.17 -35.14 -55.08
N GLY A 9 7.97 -34.64 -54.74
CA GLY A 9 6.73 -35.33 -55.10
C GLY A 9 6.39 -36.71 -54.51
N LYS A 10 5.55 -36.64 -53.46
CA LYS A 10 4.61 -37.60 -52.82
C LYS A 10 4.08 -38.86 -53.57
N ARG A 11 4.09 -39.98 -52.81
CA ARG A 11 3.04 -41.01 -52.44
C ARG A 11 2.29 -41.82 -53.54
N PRO A 12 2.11 -43.16 -53.40
CA PRO A 12 0.89 -43.74 -52.78
C PRO A 12 1.08 -45.10 -51.99
N VAL A 13 0.45 -45.35 -50.82
CA VAL A 13 -0.81 -46.14 -50.51
C VAL A 13 -0.71 -47.64 -50.85
N LYS A 14 -1.08 -48.67 -50.07
CA LYS A 14 -1.62 -49.01 -48.72
C LYS A 14 -1.34 -50.53 -48.55
N ILE A 15 -1.36 -51.09 -47.33
CA ILE A 15 -2.16 -52.28 -46.94
C ILE A 15 -2.00 -52.51 -45.44
N ARG A 16 -3.14 -52.82 -44.82
CA ARG A 16 -3.43 -52.86 -43.39
C ARG A 16 -2.87 -54.13 -42.72
N PRO A 17 -2.38 -54.08 -41.47
CA PRO A 17 -2.07 -55.29 -40.70
C PRO A 17 -3.34 -55.96 -40.14
N PRO A 18 -3.35 -57.28 -39.93
CA PRO A 18 -4.50 -58.02 -39.40
C PRO A 18 -4.68 -57.77 -37.90
N SER A 19 -5.93 -57.81 -37.44
CA SER A 19 -6.35 -57.59 -36.05
C SER A 19 -5.96 -58.77 -35.14
N PRO A 20 -5.46 -58.57 -33.90
CA PRO A 20 -5.35 -59.64 -32.93
C PRO A 20 -6.71 -59.95 -32.28
N LYS A 21 -7.12 -61.22 -32.31
CA LYS A 21 -8.29 -61.74 -31.60
C LYS A 21 -8.05 -61.80 -30.08
N THR A 22 -9.13 -61.48 -29.38
CA THR A 22 -9.38 -61.41 -27.94
C THR A 22 -8.97 -62.67 -27.14
N THR A 23 -8.35 -62.44 -25.97
CA THR A 23 -8.04 -63.46 -24.94
C THR A 23 -9.30 -63.98 -24.21
N PRO A 24 -9.36 -65.27 -23.85
CA PRO A 24 -10.49 -65.85 -23.13
C PRO A 24 -10.49 -65.54 -21.62
N ARG A 25 -11.71 -65.45 -21.09
CA ARG A 25 -12.12 -65.21 -19.70
C ARG A 25 -11.89 -66.45 -18.81
N PRO A 26 -11.47 -66.32 -17.54
CA PRO A 26 -11.29 -67.48 -16.66
C PRO A 26 -12.61 -67.92 -16.01
N THR A 27 -12.90 -69.22 -16.08
CA THR A 27 -13.99 -69.88 -15.36
C THR A 27 -13.54 -70.36 -13.99
N ALA A 28 -14.46 -70.25 -13.03
CA ALA A 28 -14.29 -70.58 -11.63
C ALA A 28 -14.22 -72.10 -11.37
N GLY A 29 -13.36 -72.50 -10.42
CA GLY A 29 -13.37 -73.80 -9.76
C GLY A 29 -12.99 -73.63 -8.29
N ARG A 30 -13.88 -74.04 -7.38
CA ARG A 30 -13.72 -73.99 -5.92
C ARG A 30 -12.70 -75.02 -5.42
N SER A 31 -11.75 -74.62 -4.58
CA SER A 31 -11.29 -75.42 -3.43
C SER A 31 -10.75 -74.50 -2.34
N LEU A 32 -11.12 -74.77 -1.09
CA LEU A 32 -10.80 -74.00 0.12
C LEU A 32 -9.42 -74.41 0.64
N SER A 33 -8.44 -73.51 0.65
CA SER A 33 -7.28 -73.56 1.56
C SER A 33 -6.47 -72.25 1.48
N CYS A 34 -6.11 -71.68 2.63
CA CYS A 34 -5.43 -70.40 2.76
C CYS A 34 -3.91 -70.57 2.83
N GLU A 35 -3.18 -70.24 1.75
CA GLU A 35 -1.90 -69.49 1.69
C GLU A 35 -1.17 -69.71 0.34
N PRO A 36 -0.54 -68.66 -0.25
CA PRO A 36 0.53 -68.84 -1.22
C PRO A 36 1.86 -68.15 -0.83
N PRO A 37 2.98 -68.53 -1.46
CA PRO A 37 4.29 -68.72 -0.83
C PRO A 37 5.21 -67.49 -0.84
N THR A 38 6.14 -67.46 0.11
CA THR A 38 7.21 -66.45 0.22
C THR A 38 8.19 -66.56 -0.96
N LYS A 39 8.32 -65.49 -1.75
CA LYS A 39 9.41 -65.36 -2.73
C LYS A 39 10.63 -64.74 -2.05
N SER A 40 11.79 -65.37 -2.23
CA SER A 40 13.06 -64.97 -1.64
C SER A 40 13.50 -63.57 -2.11
N ILE A 41 13.87 -62.75 -1.13
CA ILE A 41 14.45 -61.41 -1.32
C ILE A 41 15.86 -61.60 -1.91
N ILE A 42 16.03 -61.32 -3.20
CA ILE A 42 17.36 -61.03 -3.74
C ILE A 42 17.65 -59.56 -3.42
N GLN A 43 18.38 -59.31 -2.34
CA GLN A 43 18.90 -57.98 -2.02
C GLN A 43 19.82 -57.51 -3.16
N ARG A 44 19.30 -56.64 -4.02
CA ARG A 44 20.16 -55.85 -4.92
C ARG A 44 20.87 -54.79 -4.07
N ARG A 45 22.20 -54.92 -4.00
CA ARG A 45 23.14 -53.95 -3.42
C ARG A 45 22.83 -52.53 -3.94
N THR A 46 22.76 -51.55 -3.05
CA THR A 46 22.49 -50.13 -3.37
C THR A 46 23.60 -49.57 -4.27
N GLN A 47 23.23 -49.02 -5.42
CA GLN A 47 24.17 -48.24 -6.24
C GLN A 47 24.26 -46.83 -5.66
N SER A 48 25.49 -46.35 -5.43
CA SER A 48 25.76 -44.99 -4.96
C SER A 48 25.30 -43.94 -5.97
N LEU A 49 24.91 -42.76 -5.47
CA LEU A 49 24.48 -41.63 -6.30
C LEU A 49 25.55 -41.25 -7.35
N PRO A 50 25.16 -41.01 -8.62
CA PRO A 50 26.09 -40.59 -9.65
C PRO A 50 26.64 -39.18 -9.39
N SER A 51 27.89 -39.01 -9.80
CA SER A 51 28.68 -37.78 -9.63
C SER A 51 28.04 -36.60 -10.39
N PRO A 52 28.26 -35.35 -9.96
CA PRO A 52 27.69 -34.17 -10.62
C PRO A 52 28.10 -34.03 -12.11
N SER A 53 29.25 -34.59 -12.48
CA SER A 53 29.75 -34.72 -13.87
C SER A 53 28.90 -35.67 -14.72
N GLU A 54 28.39 -36.77 -14.17
CA GLU A 54 27.52 -37.72 -14.87
C GLU A 54 26.10 -37.16 -15.06
N ARG A 55 25.61 -36.35 -14.11
CA ARG A 55 24.31 -35.66 -14.24
C ARG A 55 24.27 -34.70 -15.43
N ARG A 56 25.39 -34.02 -15.72
CA ARG A 56 25.49 -33.10 -16.88
C ARG A 56 25.43 -33.83 -18.22
N ARG A 57 25.96 -35.06 -18.34
CA ARG A 57 25.91 -35.83 -19.60
C ARG A 57 24.53 -36.38 -19.95
N LEU A 58 23.65 -36.54 -18.94
CA LEU A 58 22.27 -37.03 -19.13
C LEU A 58 21.26 -35.91 -19.47
N SER A 59 21.68 -34.64 -19.40
CA SER A 59 20.81 -33.47 -19.58
C SER A 59 20.38 -33.20 -21.04
N HIS A 60 20.94 -33.88 -22.04
CA HIS A 60 20.59 -33.67 -23.46
C HIS A 60 19.36 -34.46 -23.93
N ARG A 61 18.72 -35.22 -23.04
CA ARG A 61 17.39 -35.78 -23.27
C ARG A 61 16.53 -35.44 -22.07
N ALA A 62 15.50 -34.63 -22.28
CA ALA A 62 14.48 -34.41 -21.26
C ALA A 62 13.83 -35.76 -20.92
N SER A 63 14.26 -36.38 -19.83
CA SER A 63 13.64 -37.59 -19.28
C SER A 63 12.96 -37.21 -17.97
N VAL A 64 11.66 -37.42 -17.90
CA VAL A 64 10.92 -37.35 -16.64
C VAL A 64 11.30 -38.59 -15.82
N ARG A 65 11.79 -38.38 -14.61
CA ARG A 65 12.01 -39.44 -13.63
C ARG A 65 11.23 -39.09 -12.39
N PHE A 66 10.62 -40.10 -11.80
CA PHE A 66 9.88 -39.95 -10.57
C PHE A 66 10.86 -39.91 -9.39
N VAL A 67 10.52 -39.09 -8.39
CA VAL A 67 11.35 -38.82 -7.20
C VAL A 67 11.55 -40.11 -6.38
N ASP A 68 10.56 -41.00 -6.40
CA ASP A 68 10.58 -42.35 -5.81
C ASP A 68 11.74 -43.21 -6.35
N SER A 69 12.08 -43.04 -7.62
CA SER A 69 13.07 -43.82 -8.35
C SER A 69 14.50 -43.37 -8.05
N LEU A 70 14.65 -42.18 -7.47
CA LEU A 70 15.94 -41.59 -7.09
C LEU A 70 16.23 -41.72 -5.59
N GLY A 71 15.29 -42.29 -4.81
CA GLY A 71 15.43 -42.40 -3.36
C GLY A 71 15.52 -41.04 -2.67
N LEU A 72 14.94 -40.00 -3.29
CA LEU A 72 14.88 -38.66 -2.72
C LEU A 72 13.67 -38.58 -1.81
N ASP A 73 13.78 -37.79 -0.74
CA ASP A 73 12.70 -37.61 0.23
C ASP A 73 11.46 -37.05 -0.47
N LEU A 74 10.37 -37.84 -0.43
CA LEU A 74 9.08 -37.49 -1.02
C LEU A 74 8.29 -36.51 -0.16
N GLU A 75 8.66 -36.40 1.12
CA GLU A 75 7.98 -35.57 2.10
C GLU A 75 8.99 -34.86 2.99
N SER A 76 8.65 -33.62 3.37
CA SER A 76 9.35 -32.87 4.40
C SER A 76 8.39 -32.69 5.57
N VAL A 77 8.53 -33.52 6.60
CA VAL A 77 7.68 -33.47 7.79
C VAL A 77 8.29 -32.49 8.79
N LYS A 78 7.60 -31.37 9.05
CA LYS A 78 7.96 -30.43 10.12
C LYS A 78 7.06 -30.69 11.33
N VAL A 79 7.66 -31.20 12.42
CA VAL A 79 6.96 -31.44 13.68
C VAL A 79 7.00 -30.16 14.51
N PHE A 80 5.84 -29.64 14.90
CA PHE A 80 5.70 -28.48 15.79
C PHE A 80 5.48 -28.95 17.22
N LYS A 81 6.15 -28.33 18.19
CA LYS A 81 5.87 -28.62 19.61
C LYS A 81 4.65 -27.84 20.09
N SER A 82 3.93 -28.41 21.06
CA SER A 82 2.85 -27.69 21.74
C SER A 82 3.45 -26.46 22.47
N GLY A 83 3.08 -25.26 22.02
CA GLY A 83 3.59 -23.98 22.56
C GLY A 83 4.65 -23.27 21.71
N GLU A 84 5.08 -23.84 20.58
CA GLU A 84 5.88 -23.09 19.59
C GLU A 84 4.96 -22.24 18.71
N ASP A 85 5.19 -20.92 18.68
CA ASP A 85 4.45 -20.03 17.79
C ASP A 85 4.84 -20.33 16.33
N PRO A 86 3.87 -20.63 15.45
CA PRO A 86 4.17 -20.90 14.06
C PRO A 86 4.69 -19.64 13.39
N PHE A 87 5.89 -19.72 12.78
CA PHE A 87 6.38 -18.66 11.92
C PHE A 87 5.54 -18.64 10.63
N VAL A 88 4.59 -17.72 10.56
CA VAL A 88 3.76 -17.48 9.38
C VAL A 88 4.45 -16.45 8.50
N PRO A 89 4.85 -16.78 7.26
CA PRO A 89 5.41 -15.79 6.34
C PRO A 89 4.44 -14.63 6.11
N GLU A 90 4.97 -13.41 5.96
CA GLU A 90 4.15 -12.18 5.82
C GLU A 90 3.10 -12.26 4.70
N HIS A 91 3.44 -12.88 3.56
CA HIS A 91 2.50 -13.04 2.45
C HIS A 91 1.29 -13.91 2.80
N VAL A 92 1.45 -14.89 3.71
CA VAL A 92 0.35 -15.72 4.21
C VAL A 92 -0.51 -14.90 5.16
N LEU A 93 0.10 -14.12 6.06
CA LEU A 93 -0.63 -13.23 6.96
C LEU A 93 -1.44 -12.19 6.19
N PHE A 94 -0.85 -11.58 5.16
CA PHE A 94 -1.52 -10.64 4.25
C PHE A 94 -2.74 -11.31 3.59
N ARG A 95 -2.56 -12.48 2.96
CA ARG A 95 -3.67 -13.23 2.35
C ARG A 95 -4.79 -13.56 3.34
N LEU A 96 -4.43 -13.98 4.55
CA LEU A 96 -5.41 -14.30 5.60
C LEU A 96 -6.20 -13.06 6.01
N LEU A 97 -5.54 -11.93 6.23
CA LEU A 97 -6.18 -10.65 6.54
C LEU A 97 -7.12 -10.20 5.42
N THR A 98 -6.66 -10.22 4.16
CA THR A 98 -7.49 -9.87 3.00
C THR A 98 -8.69 -10.81 2.87
N SER A 99 -8.51 -12.12 3.07
CA SER A 99 -9.61 -13.09 3.01
C SER A 99 -10.63 -12.90 4.15
N ALA A 100 -10.17 -12.49 5.33
CA ALA A 100 -11.05 -12.17 6.45
C ALA A 100 -11.84 -10.87 6.22
N GLU A 101 -11.22 -9.86 5.60
CA GLU A 101 -11.90 -8.64 5.15
C GLU A 101 -12.94 -8.94 4.07
N LEU A 102 -12.63 -9.78 3.08
CA LEU A 102 -13.58 -10.20 2.03
C LEU A 102 -14.73 -11.08 2.58
N ALA A 103 -14.48 -11.88 3.60
CA ALA A 103 -15.49 -12.72 4.24
C ALA A 103 -16.39 -11.93 5.21
N SER A 104 -15.94 -10.78 5.68
CA SER A 104 -16.76 -9.84 6.44
C SER A 104 -17.83 -9.26 5.51
N SER A 105 -19.09 -9.36 5.88
CA SER A 105 -20.21 -8.77 5.10
C SER A 105 -20.21 -7.23 5.08
N LYS A 106 -19.16 -6.60 5.62
CA LYS A 106 -18.91 -5.16 5.51
C LYS A 106 -18.11 -4.95 4.22
N GLY A 107 -18.67 -4.20 3.28
CA GLY A 107 -17.96 -3.83 2.04
C GLY A 107 -16.62 -3.17 2.36
N MET A 108 -15.65 -3.35 1.48
CA MET A 108 -14.32 -2.76 1.65
C MET A 108 -14.48 -1.22 1.68
N GLU A 109 -13.91 -0.54 2.67
CA GLU A 109 -13.99 0.92 2.79
C GLU A 109 -12.59 1.53 2.69
N ILE A 110 -12.41 2.52 1.81
CA ILE A 110 -11.18 3.31 1.73
C ILE A 110 -11.34 4.50 2.67
N SER A 111 -10.46 4.59 3.66
CA SER A 111 -10.40 5.73 4.59
C SER A 111 -9.44 6.79 4.05
N LEU A 112 -9.98 7.94 3.63
CA LEU A 112 -9.19 9.08 3.16
C LEU A 112 -9.10 10.15 4.27
N PRO A 113 -7.92 10.35 4.89
CA PRO A 113 -7.75 11.35 5.92
C PRO A 113 -7.73 12.77 5.30
N TYR A 114 -8.37 13.72 5.98
CA TYR A 114 -8.35 15.13 5.63
C TYR A 114 -8.34 16.01 6.89
N LEU A 115 -7.75 17.19 6.78
CA LEU A 115 -7.76 18.16 7.87
C LEU A 115 -8.96 19.08 7.78
N LYS A 116 -9.68 19.21 8.89
CA LYS A 116 -10.85 20.07 9.04
C LYS A 116 -10.59 21.15 10.08
N PRO A 117 -10.83 22.44 9.77
CA PRO A 117 -10.76 23.49 10.77
C PRO A 117 -11.79 23.35 11.90
N MET A 118 -11.36 23.62 13.14
CA MET A 118 -12.21 23.60 14.34
C MET A 118 -12.85 24.96 14.65
N PHE A 119 -13.16 25.75 13.62
CA PHE A 119 -13.92 26.98 13.76
C PHE A 119 -15.12 26.94 12.81
N SER A 120 -16.27 27.42 13.26
CA SER A 120 -17.54 27.38 12.52
C SER A 120 -17.57 28.35 11.34
N VAL A 121 -16.88 29.48 11.48
CA VAL A 121 -16.79 30.55 10.49
C VAL A 121 -15.32 30.89 10.27
N GLN A 122 -14.93 31.17 9.03
CA GLN A 122 -13.56 31.59 8.72
C GLN A 122 -13.26 32.91 9.43
N PRO A 123 -12.07 33.09 10.02
CA PRO A 123 -11.76 34.26 10.83
C PRO A 123 -11.94 35.63 10.13
N GLY A 124 -11.77 35.68 8.80
CA GLY A 124 -11.98 36.85 7.95
C GLY A 124 -13.45 37.18 7.65
N ASP A 125 -14.34 36.20 7.79
CA ASP A 125 -15.79 36.35 7.57
C ASP A 125 -16.52 36.78 8.87
N CYS A 126 -15.80 36.89 10.00
CA CYS A 126 -16.34 37.39 11.26
C CYS A 126 -16.59 38.91 11.21
N SER A 127 -17.70 39.37 11.81
CA SER A 127 -18.06 40.80 11.83
C SER A 127 -17.03 41.69 12.51
N ASN A 128 -16.31 41.17 13.52
CA ASN A 128 -15.27 41.89 14.26
C ASN A 128 -13.87 41.76 13.64
N PHE A 129 -13.73 41.22 12.42
CA PHE A 129 -12.42 40.98 11.81
C PHE A 129 -11.59 42.27 11.68
N THR A 130 -12.18 43.33 11.14
CA THR A 130 -11.47 44.60 10.92
C THR A 130 -11.03 45.26 12.23
N GLU A 131 -11.84 45.15 13.28
CA GLU A 131 -11.50 45.66 14.62
C GLU A 131 -10.36 44.86 15.23
N ARG A 132 -10.43 43.52 15.14
CA ARG A 132 -9.37 42.62 15.60
C ARG A 132 -8.05 42.91 14.88
N LEU A 133 -8.09 43.07 13.55
CA LEU A 133 -6.92 43.40 12.74
C LEU A 133 -6.30 44.75 13.14
N ARG A 134 -7.14 45.77 13.41
CA ARG A 134 -6.66 47.07 13.90
C ARG A 134 -6.01 46.98 15.28
N CYS A 135 -6.56 46.18 16.19
CA CYS A 135 -6.03 46.04 17.55
C CYS A 135 -4.75 45.18 17.59
N GLN A 136 -4.74 44.06 16.87
CA GLN A 136 -3.69 43.04 16.95
C GLN A 136 -2.61 43.20 15.88
N GLN A 137 -2.80 44.07 14.88
CA GLN A 137 -1.94 44.29 13.70
C GLN A 137 -1.77 43.10 12.75
N VAL A 138 -2.16 41.89 13.17
CA VAL A 138 -2.12 40.66 12.37
C VAL A 138 -3.36 39.84 12.68
N CYS A 139 -3.99 39.29 11.64
CA CYS A 139 -5.10 38.35 11.77
C CYS A 139 -5.05 37.29 10.67
N LEU A 140 -5.38 36.06 11.02
CA LEU A 140 -5.76 35.05 10.03
C LEU A 140 -7.05 35.50 9.33
N GLU A 141 -7.09 35.44 8.01
CA GLU A 141 -8.29 35.70 7.20
C GLU A 141 -8.96 34.37 6.83
N ARG A 142 -8.19 33.42 6.29
CA ARG A 142 -8.75 32.15 5.80
C ARG A 142 -7.77 31.01 5.92
N VAL A 143 -8.28 29.80 6.13
CA VAL A 143 -7.53 28.55 6.01
C VAL A 143 -8.19 27.65 4.99
N LEU A 144 -7.36 27.09 4.12
CA LEU A 144 -7.74 26.15 3.07
C LEU A 144 -6.95 24.86 3.29
N CYS A 145 -7.66 23.75 3.45
CA CYS A 145 -7.07 22.43 3.65
C CYS A 145 -7.24 21.63 2.35
N TYR A 146 -6.13 21.16 1.77
CA TYR A 146 -6.11 20.34 0.56
C TYR A 146 -5.23 19.10 0.79
N GLU A 147 -5.27 18.13 -0.13
CA GLU A 147 -4.44 16.91 -0.05
C GLU A 147 -2.95 17.15 0.23
N PRO A 148 -2.24 18.07 -0.47
CA PRO A 148 -0.80 18.24 -0.24
C PRO A 148 -0.45 19.11 0.98
N GLY A 149 -1.43 19.70 1.67
CA GLY A 149 -1.16 20.52 2.84
C GLY A 149 -2.18 21.63 3.12
N ILE A 150 -1.78 22.53 4.01
CA ILE A 150 -2.63 23.63 4.48
C ILE A 150 -2.09 24.94 3.97
N ILE A 151 -2.99 25.75 3.43
CA ILE A 151 -2.73 27.12 3.04
C ILE A 151 -3.48 28.04 3.99
N GLY A 152 -2.78 29.02 4.56
CA GLY A 152 -3.43 30.11 5.27
C GLY A 152 -3.19 31.44 4.59
N ILE A 153 -4.20 32.30 4.66
CA ILE A 153 -4.18 33.69 4.21
C ILE A 153 -4.23 34.56 5.45
N VAL A 154 -3.28 35.47 5.57
CA VAL A 154 -3.07 36.35 6.72
C VAL A 154 -3.17 37.80 6.25
N GLN A 155 -3.87 38.64 7.01
CA GLN A 155 -3.86 40.08 6.85
C GLN A 155 -2.96 40.69 7.93
N VAL A 156 -2.10 41.63 7.52
CA VAL A 156 -1.30 42.44 8.44
C VAL A 156 -1.51 43.92 8.15
N VAL A 157 -1.49 44.75 9.19
CA VAL A 157 -1.51 46.20 9.03
C VAL A 157 -0.16 46.65 8.48
N ASN A 158 -0.20 47.47 7.42
CA ASN A 158 1.00 47.96 6.76
C ASN A 158 1.64 49.12 7.54
N LEU A 159 2.50 48.78 8.50
CA LEU A 159 3.20 49.74 9.37
C LEU A 159 4.55 50.21 8.79
N ALA A 160 5.27 49.33 8.10
CA ALA A 160 6.53 49.63 7.42
C ALA A 160 6.75 48.67 6.24
N PHE A 161 7.68 48.99 5.32
CA PHE A 161 7.96 48.14 4.16
C PHE A 161 8.50 46.75 4.56
N GLU A 162 9.51 46.71 5.45
CA GLU A 162 10.11 45.47 5.91
C GLU A 162 9.21 44.77 6.93
N LYS A 163 8.67 43.63 6.53
CA LYS A 163 7.73 42.82 7.30
C LYS A 163 8.18 41.37 7.29
N GLU A 164 8.21 40.75 8.45
CA GLU A 164 8.39 39.30 8.58
C GLU A 164 7.12 38.70 9.18
N VAL A 165 6.45 37.85 8.41
CA VAL A 165 5.31 37.07 8.89
C VAL A 165 5.71 35.61 8.95
N SER A 166 5.54 34.99 10.11
CA SER A 166 5.82 33.58 10.33
C SER A 166 4.66 32.89 11.03
N VAL A 167 4.57 31.57 10.85
CA VAL A 167 3.56 30.74 11.47
C VAL A 167 4.25 29.68 12.29
N ARG A 168 3.95 29.66 13.58
CA ARG A 168 4.43 28.63 14.50
C ARG A 168 3.33 27.59 14.67
N TYR A 169 3.68 26.32 14.49
CA TYR A 169 2.70 25.24 14.48
C TYR A 169 3.22 23.98 15.19
N SER A 170 2.29 23.15 15.65
CA SER A 170 2.57 21.92 16.40
C SER A 170 1.52 20.85 16.12
N PHE A 171 1.97 19.59 16.01
CA PHE A 171 1.12 18.40 15.94
C PHE A 171 1.08 17.64 17.29
N THR A 172 1.73 18.17 18.33
CA THR A 172 2.01 17.46 19.59
C THR A 172 1.61 18.26 20.82
N ASN A 173 0.57 19.09 20.71
CA ASN A 173 0.11 20.00 21.77
C ASN A 173 1.27 20.86 22.31
N TRP A 174 2.05 21.47 21.42
CA TRP A 174 3.19 22.35 21.72
C TRP A 174 4.40 21.71 22.41
N LYS A 175 4.45 20.37 22.57
CA LYS A 175 5.67 19.68 23.03
C LYS A 175 6.82 19.82 22.03
N SER A 176 6.51 19.77 20.73
CA SER A 176 7.41 20.12 19.64
C SER A 176 6.73 21.14 18.74
N CYS A 177 7.47 22.14 18.30
CA CYS A 177 6.95 23.15 17.38
C CYS A 177 7.90 23.36 16.21
N SER A 178 7.30 23.69 15.07
CA SER A 178 7.99 24.09 13.86
C SER A 178 7.52 25.49 13.46
N GLU A 179 8.30 26.15 12.61
CA GLU A 179 7.99 27.49 12.12
C GLU A 179 8.14 27.54 10.59
N THR A 180 7.21 28.21 9.93
CA THR A 180 7.24 28.44 8.48
C THR A 180 7.04 29.93 8.20
N LYS A 181 7.82 30.50 7.28
CA LYS A 181 7.63 31.89 6.84
C LYS A 181 6.44 32.00 5.88
N ALA A 182 5.68 33.07 6.01
CA ALA A 182 4.68 33.47 5.02
C ALA A 182 5.32 34.41 3.99
N TYR A 183 4.77 34.42 2.78
CA TYR A 183 5.21 35.29 1.69
C TYR A 183 4.13 36.33 1.38
N TRP A 184 4.56 37.52 1.01
CA TRP A 184 3.67 38.59 0.60
C TRP A 184 2.99 38.25 -0.73
N VAL A 185 1.71 38.61 -0.85
CA VAL A 185 0.89 38.33 -2.05
C VAL A 185 0.38 39.63 -2.68
N ALA A 186 -0.23 40.49 -1.87
CA ALA A 186 -0.87 41.71 -2.36
C ALA A 186 -1.04 42.73 -1.24
N SER A 187 -1.23 43.99 -1.62
CA SER A 187 -1.68 45.03 -0.70
C SER A 187 -3.18 45.31 -0.93
N LYS A 188 -3.95 45.45 0.14
CA LYS A 188 -5.37 45.76 0.15
C LYS A 188 -5.61 47.06 0.91
N SER A 189 -6.26 48.02 0.26
CA SER A 189 -6.83 49.17 0.94
C SER A 189 -8.29 48.88 1.27
N ILE A 190 -8.61 48.80 2.56
CA ILE A 190 -10.00 48.69 3.01
C ILE A 190 -10.58 50.11 3.01
N SER A 191 -11.72 50.32 2.35
CA SER A 191 -12.38 51.63 2.36
C SER A 191 -12.67 52.04 3.80
N ASN A 192 -12.06 53.16 4.25
CA ASN A 192 -12.08 53.66 5.63
C ASN A 192 -11.35 52.78 6.67
N GLY A 193 -10.41 51.93 6.23
CA GLY A 193 -9.54 51.09 7.08
C GLY A 193 -8.06 51.38 6.91
N PRO A 194 -7.20 50.82 7.79
CA PRO A 194 -5.77 50.87 7.58
C PRO A 194 -5.40 50.15 6.28
N CYS A 195 -4.34 50.62 5.61
CA CYS A 195 -3.73 49.87 4.52
C CYS A 195 -3.22 48.54 5.08
N CYS A 196 -3.58 47.44 4.44
CA CYS A 196 -3.25 46.09 4.89
C CYS A 196 -2.49 45.34 3.80
N ASP A 197 -1.60 44.45 4.20
CA ASP A 197 -0.94 43.53 3.30
C ASP A 197 -1.43 42.10 3.54
N THR A 198 -1.60 41.37 2.44
CA THR A 198 -1.99 39.96 2.43
C THR A 198 -0.73 39.12 2.32
N PHE A 199 -0.54 38.23 3.30
CA PHE A 199 0.49 37.21 3.31
C PHE A 199 -0.13 35.83 3.18
N ARG A 200 0.63 34.90 2.62
CA ARG A 200 0.21 33.50 2.47
C ARG A 200 1.29 32.58 2.99
N PHE A 201 0.89 31.53 3.70
CA PHE A 201 1.79 30.49 4.17
C PHE A 201 1.32 29.12 3.71
N HIS A 202 2.24 28.16 3.71
CA HIS A 202 1.98 26.76 3.44
C HIS A 202 2.54 25.91 4.57
N LEU A 203 1.69 25.12 5.24
CA LEU A 203 2.15 24.16 6.23
C LEU A 203 2.27 22.78 5.56
N PRO A 204 3.47 22.18 5.53
CA PRO A 204 3.61 20.80 5.08
C PRO A 204 2.92 19.87 6.08
N VAL A 205 2.14 18.92 5.56
CA VAL A 205 1.45 17.93 6.39
C VAL A 205 1.98 16.55 6.00
N PRO A 206 2.90 15.98 6.80
CA PRO A 206 3.43 14.66 6.52
C PRO A 206 2.32 13.60 6.65
N PRO A 207 2.17 12.66 5.69
CA PRO A 207 1.10 11.67 5.70
C PRO A 207 1.06 10.80 6.95
N TYR A 208 2.22 10.50 7.56
CA TYR A 208 2.29 9.69 8.78
C TYR A 208 1.68 10.36 10.02
N ILE A 209 1.45 11.68 9.98
CA ILE A 209 0.79 12.43 11.07
C ILE A 209 -0.74 12.44 10.90
N LEU A 210 -1.25 12.10 9.72
CA LEU A 210 -2.67 12.10 9.39
C LEU A 210 -3.38 10.83 9.88
N HIS A 211 -3.44 10.66 11.19
CA HIS A 211 -4.30 9.64 11.82
C HIS A 211 -5.60 10.30 12.34
N PRO A 212 -6.74 9.58 12.34
CA PRO A 212 -7.99 10.09 12.88
C PRO A 212 -7.80 10.63 14.31
N GLY A 213 -8.25 11.87 14.55
CA GLY A 213 -8.10 12.54 15.85
C GLY A 213 -6.79 13.30 16.05
N ALA A 214 -5.84 13.23 15.12
CA ALA A 214 -4.66 14.11 15.16
C ALA A 214 -5.09 15.59 15.14
N VAL A 215 -4.40 16.41 15.93
CA VAL A 215 -4.67 17.85 16.02
C VAL A 215 -3.43 18.62 15.62
N LEU A 216 -3.61 19.56 14.70
CA LEU A 216 -2.63 20.59 14.38
C LEU A 216 -3.07 21.91 15.00
N GLU A 217 -2.19 22.52 15.77
CA GLU A 217 -2.39 23.84 16.34
C GLU A 217 -1.37 24.82 15.75
N PHE A 218 -1.78 26.06 15.47
CA PHE A 218 -0.87 27.09 14.99
C PHE A 218 -1.26 28.50 15.46
N ALA A 219 -0.26 29.38 15.46
CA ALA A 219 -0.38 30.82 15.74
C ALA A 219 0.51 31.60 14.77
N ILE A 220 0.14 32.85 14.51
CA ILE A 220 0.82 33.70 13.53
C ILE A 220 1.60 34.78 14.28
N CYS A 221 2.82 35.02 13.83
CA CYS A 221 3.72 36.06 14.31
C CYS A 221 3.97 37.06 13.18
N TYR A 222 3.80 38.34 13.48
CA TYR A 222 4.13 39.45 12.60
C TYR A 222 5.19 40.32 13.28
N LYS A 223 6.36 40.44 12.67
CA LYS A 223 7.45 41.31 13.10
C LYS A 223 7.62 42.47 12.12
N VAL A 224 7.67 43.68 12.67
CA VAL A 224 7.82 44.93 11.91
C VAL A 224 8.40 46.01 12.81
N MET A 225 9.36 46.79 12.32
CA MET A 225 10.03 47.86 13.09
C MET A 225 10.58 47.40 14.46
N GLY A 226 11.05 46.16 14.57
CA GLY A 226 11.55 45.58 15.83
C GLY A 226 10.46 45.21 16.86
N MET A 227 9.18 45.42 16.54
CA MET A 227 8.04 44.98 17.34
C MET A 227 7.53 43.62 16.86
N GLN A 228 6.88 42.86 17.74
CA GLN A 228 6.28 41.57 17.44
C GLN A 228 4.82 41.54 17.87
N PHE A 229 3.96 41.16 16.95
CA PHE A 229 2.52 41.00 17.14
C PHE A 229 2.15 39.54 16.92
N TRP A 230 1.20 39.03 17.72
CA TRP A 230 0.78 37.65 17.67
C TRP A 230 -0.73 37.56 17.46
N ASP A 231 -1.11 36.68 16.54
CA ASP A 231 -2.48 36.17 16.45
C ASP A 231 -2.49 34.70 16.86
N ASN A 232 -2.91 34.48 18.10
CA ASN A 232 -3.09 33.17 18.72
C ASN A 232 -4.57 32.88 18.97
N ASN A 233 -5.48 33.50 18.22
CA ASN A 233 -6.93 33.31 18.38
C ASN A 233 -7.42 33.54 19.83
N GLY A 234 -6.91 34.60 20.49
CA GLY A 234 -7.26 34.91 21.87
C GLY A 234 -6.77 33.87 22.90
N GLY A 235 -5.63 33.23 22.63
CA GLY A 235 -5.02 32.21 23.48
C GLY A 235 -5.49 30.78 23.21
N GLN A 236 -6.47 30.57 22.35
CA GLN A 236 -6.96 29.23 22.00
C GLN A 236 -6.17 28.57 20.86
N ASN A 237 -5.36 29.35 20.14
CA ASN A 237 -4.72 29.00 18.88
C ASN A 237 -5.73 28.60 17.78
N TYR A 238 -5.23 28.48 16.55
CA TYR A 238 -6.01 27.91 15.45
C TYR A 238 -5.80 26.40 15.42
N LYS A 239 -6.91 25.64 15.42
CA LYS A 239 -6.87 24.17 15.47
C LYS A 239 -7.48 23.55 14.23
N LEU A 240 -6.82 22.52 13.70
CA LEU A 240 -7.31 21.66 12.63
C LEU A 240 -7.30 20.22 13.14
N THR A 241 -8.36 19.47 12.86
CA THR A 241 -8.47 18.05 13.26
C THR A 241 -8.44 17.15 12.03
N CYS A 242 -7.71 16.05 12.13
CA CYS A 242 -7.74 15.00 11.12
C CYS A 242 -9.00 14.17 11.28
N GLN A 243 -9.81 14.17 10.22
CA GLN A 243 -11.01 13.35 10.06
C GLN A 243 -10.78 12.41 8.88
N SER A 244 -11.57 11.33 8.81
CA SER A 244 -11.53 10.43 7.67
C SER A 244 -12.88 10.40 6.97
N TYR A 245 -12.84 10.46 5.64
CA TYR A 245 -13.97 10.07 4.81
C TYR A 245 -13.83 8.60 4.46
N ASN A 246 -14.84 7.80 4.78
CA ASN A 246 -14.90 6.40 4.34
C ASN A 246 -15.66 6.36 3.01
N LEU A 247 -14.97 5.93 1.96
CA LEU A 247 -15.57 5.67 0.66
C LEU A 247 -15.81 4.18 0.52
N PRO A 248 -17.04 3.73 0.24
CA PRO A 248 -17.27 2.33 -0.09
C PRO A 248 -16.55 2.01 -1.40
N VAL A 249 -15.79 0.92 -1.40
CA VAL A 249 -15.16 0.42 -2.62
C VAL A 249 -16.28 -0.09 -3.54
N PRO A 250 -16.33 0.36 -4.80
CA PRO A 250 -17.25 -0.18 -5.78
C PRO A 250 -17.05 -1.70 -5.89
N LYS A 251 -18.14 -2.46 -5.92
CA LYS A 251 -18.08 -3.94 -5.93
C LYS A 251 -17.29 -4.49 -7.11
N GLU A 252 -17.20 -3.76 -8.22
CA GLU A 252 -16.40 -4.17 -9.40
C GLU A 252 -14.88 -4.21 -9.11
N CYS A 253 -14.41 -3.47 -8.10
CA CYS A 253 -13.01 -3.48 -7.66
C CYS A 253 -12.70 -4.65 -6.71
N GLU A 254 -13.70 -5.23 -6.03
CA GLU A 254 -13.53 -6.41 -5.15
C GLU A 254 -13.11 -7.64 -5.97
N ASP A 255 -13.65 -7.78 -7.18
CA ASP A 255 -13.35 -8.89 -8.10
C ASP A 255 -12.03 -8.71 -8.89
N SER A 256 -11.38 -7.55 -8.77
CA SER A 256 -10.23 -7.15 -9.60
C SER A 256 -8.88 -7.22 -8.89
N VAL A 257 -8.77 -7.91 -7.74
CA VAL A 257 -7.48 -8.06 -7.03
C VAL A 257 -6.57 -9.03 -7.80
N ILE A 258 -5.74 -8.48 -8.69
CA ILE A 258 -4.73 -9.25 -9.42
C ILE A 258 -3.58 -9.56 -8.45
N HIS A 259 -3.42 -10.82 -8.07
CA HIS A 259 -2.23 -11.29 -7.37
C HIS A 259 -1.06 -11.42 -8.36
N PHE A 260 -0.03 -10.58 -8.21
CA PHE A 260 1.26 -10.82 -8.84
C PHE A 260 2.03 -11.85 -7.99
N ILE A 261 2.42 -12.96 -8.62
CA ILE A 261 3.19 -14.07 -8.04
C ILE A 261 4.68 -13.78 -8.19
#